data_AF-A0A6N7GZ23-F1
#
_entry.id   AF-A0A6N7GZ23-F1
#
_cell.length_a   1.000
_cell.length_b   1.000
_cell.length_c   1.000
_cell.angle_alpha   90.00
_cell.angle_beta   90.00
_cell.angle_gamma   90.00
#
_symmetry.space_group_name_H-M   'P 1'
#
loop_
_entity.id
_entity.type
_entity.pdbx_description
1 polymer ?
#
loop_
_entity_poly.entity_id
_entity_poly.type
_entity_poly.pdbx_seq_one_letter_code
_entity_poly.pdbx_strand_id
1 'polypeptide(L)' 'MNIKPGREAMKTDEDVLNREAGTIAVRVSPSLMAATKRAAEREGLSLSAVARRALLRELRTEEAA' A
#
# COMPACT_ATOMS: atom_id res chain seq x y z
N MET A 1 7.88 -7.49 40.99
CA MET A 1 6.89 -7.43 39.89
C MET A 1 7.65 -7.45 38.58
N ASN A 2 7.39 -8.43 37.72
CA ASN A 2 8.12 -8.58 36.44
C ASN A 2 7.40 -7.80 35.36
N ILE A 3 7.83 -6.56 35.10
CA ILE A 3 7.43 -5.88 33.87
C ILE A 3 8.19 -6.57 32.74
N LYS A 4 7.55 -7.49 32.02
CA LYS A 4 8.02 -7.83 30.68
C LYS A 4 7.73 -6.61 29.81
N PRO A 5 8.71 -5.95 29.18
CA PRO A 5 8.44 -4.92 28.21
C PRO A 5 7.69 -5.59 27.05
N GLY A 6 6.41 -5.27 26.92
CA GLY A 6 5.62 -5.61 25.75
C GLY A 6 6.35 -5.04 24.54
N ARG A 7 6.67 -5.91 23.59
CA ARG A 7 7.27 -5.59 22.31
C ARG A 7 6.24 -4.77 21.52
N GLU A 8 6.09 -3.49 21.83
CA GLU A 8 5.35 -2.55 20.98
C GLU A 8 6.17 -2.42 19.71
N ALA A 9 5.77 -3.17 18.69
CA ALA A 9 6.32 -3.03 17.35
C ALA A 9 6.22 -1.56 16.95
N MET A 10 7.34 -0.95 16.55
CA MET A 10 7.35 0.33 15.86
C MET A 10 6.29 0.25 14.76
N LYS A 11 5.19 1.01 14.90
CA LYS A 11 4.19 1.10 13.84
C LYS A 11 4.89 1.69 12.63
N THR A 12 4.81 1.00 11.50
CA THR A 12 5.33 1.57 10.27
C THR A 12 4.47 2.77 9.90
N ASP A 13 5.06 3.79 9.27
CA ASP A 13 4.29 4.92 8.74
C ASP A 13 3.20 4.45 7.76
N GLU A 14 3.42 3.27 7.14
CA GLU A 14 2.44 2.56 6.32
C GLU A 14 1.19 2.12 7.10
N ASP A 15 1.33 1.66 8.36
CA ASP A 15 0.20 1.27 9.22
C ASP A 15 -0.66 2.47 9.64
N VAL A 16 -0.03 3.64 9.84
CA VAL A 16 -0.73 4.88 10.19
C VAL A 16 -1.58 5.37 9.01
N LEU A 17 -0.98 5.40 7.81
CA LEU A 17 -1.67 5.83 6.59
C LEU A 17 -2.83 4.89 6.20
N ASN A 18 -2.72 3.60 6.48
CA ASN A 18 -3.78 2.62 6.22
C ASN A 18 -4.99 2.76 7.16
N ARG A 19 -4.84 3.43 8.31
CA ARG A 19 -5.92 3.60 9.31
C ARG A 19 -6.80 4.81 9.04
N GLU A 20 -6.27 5.86 8.41
CA GLU A 20 -6.97 7.13 8.17
C GLU A 20 -7.55 7.25 6.75
N ALA A 21 -6.94 6.58 5.77
CA ALA A 21 -7.45 6.55 4.40
C ALA A 21 -8.58 5.51 4.27
N GLY A 22 -9.80 5.96 3.96
CA GLY A 22 -10.89 5.05 3.60
C GLY A 22 -10.48 4.14 2.44
N THR A 23 -10.89 2.88 2.48
CA THR A 23 -10.67 1.95 1.35
C THR A 23 -11.70 2.22 0.26
N ILE A 24 -11.24 2.46 -0.97
CA ILE A 24 -12.10 2.64 -2.14
C ILE A 24 -11.98 1.39 -3.02
N ALA A 25 -13.11 0.80 -3.40
CA ALA A 25 -13.14 -0.29 -4.37
C ALA A 25 -13.03 0.28 -5.79
N VAL A 26 -12.05 -0.20 -6.55
CA VAL A 26 -11.81 0.23 -7.94
C VAL A 26 -12.00 -0.96 -8.88
N ARG A 27 -12.76 -0.75 -9.96
CA ARG A 27 -12.87 -1.74 -11.04
C ARG A 27 -11.75 -1.50 -12.06
N VAL A 28 -11.00 -2.54 -12.37
CA VAL A 28 -9.91 -2.51 -13.36
C VAL A 28 -10.10 -3.64 -14.37
N SER A 29 -9.43 -3.54 -15.51
CA SER A 29 -9.43 -4.61 -16.50
C SER A 29 -8.70 -5.87 -15.97
N PRO A 30 -9.01 -7.07 -16.49
CA PRO A 30 -8.33 -8.30 -16.09
C PRO A 30 -6.81 -8.26 -16.33
N SER A 31 -6.36 -7.61 -17.40
CA SER A 31 -4.93 -7.46 -17.71
C SER A 31 -4.20 -6.60 -16.68
N LEU A 32 -4.81 -5.48 -16.27
CA LEU A 32 -4.28 -4.61 -15.21
C LEU A 32 -4.25 -5.34 -13.86
N MET A 33 -5.33 -6.06 -13.51
CA MET A 33 -5.36 -6.88 -12.30
C MET A 33 -4.21 -7.90 -12.28
N ALA A 34 -3.99 -8.61 -13.39
CA ALA A 34 -2.90 -9.59 -13.50
C ALA A 34 -1.51 -8.94 -13.39
N ALA A 35 -1.33 -7.75 -13.96
CA ALA A 35 -0.09 -6.98 -13.83
C ALA A 35 0.17 -6.54 -12.38
N THR A 36 -0.85 -6.00 -11.70
CA THR A 36 -0.77 -5.61 -10.29
C THR A 36 -0.45 -6.82 -9.40
N LYS A 37 -1.02 -7.99 -9.68
CA LYS A 37 -0.73 -9.23 -8.95
C LYS A 37 0.73 -9.66 -9.07
N ARG A 38 1.29 -9.68 -10.29
CA ARG A 38 2.70 -10.01 -10.51
C ARG A 38 3.64 -9.03 -9.81
N ALA A 39 3.31 -7.73 -9.84
CA ALA A 39 4.10 -6.72 -9.15
C ALA A 39 4.06 -6.91 -7.63
N ALA A 40 2.88 -7.18 -7.07
CA ALA A 40 2.70 -7.48 -5.64
C ALA A 40 3.51 -8.70 -5.19
N GLU A 41 3.46 -9.80 -5.96
CA GLU A 41 4.24 -11.01 -5.68
C GLU A 41 5.75 -10.77 -5.71
N ARG A 42 6.24 -10.03 -6.73
CA ARG A 42 7.67 -9.73 -6.89
C ARG A 42 8.20 -8.80 -5.80
N GLU A 43 7.39 -7.87 -5.33
CA GLU A 43 7.78 -6.86 -4.33
C GLU A 43 7.46 -7.29 -2.89
N GLY A 44 6.75 -8.40 -2.70
CA GLY A 44 6.30 -8.85 -1.38
C GLY A 44 5.28 -7.89 -0.74
N LEU A 45 4.51 -7.18 -1.56
CA LEU A 45 3.55 -6.15 -1.13
C LEU A 45 2.10 -6.61 -1.34
N SER A 46 1.16 -5.90 -0.70
CA SER A 46 -0.25 -6.09 -0.98
C SER A 46 -0.66 -5.47 -2.32
N LEU A 47 -1.74 -5.97 -2.93
CA LEU A 47 -2.31 -5.39 -4.15
C LEU A 47 -2.67 -3.91 -3.97
N SER A 48 -3.18 -3.52 -2.79
CA SER A 48 -3.53 -2.14 -2.49
C SER A 48 -2.30 -1.23 -2.39
N ALA A 49 -1.20 -1.71 -1.80
CA ALA A 49 0.06 -0.96 -1.73
C ALA A 49 0.64 -0.71 -3.13
N VAL A 50 0.61 -1.73 -4.00
CA VAL A 50 1.05 -1.60 -5.39
C VAL A 50 0.16 -0.62 -6.16
N ALA A 51 -1.16 -0.76 -6.05
CA ALA A 51 -2.11 0.15 -6.72
C ALA A 51 -1.93 1.60 -6.24
N ARG A 52 -1.75 1.81 -4.93
CA ARG A 52 -1.51 3.13 -4.35
C ARG A 52 -0.19 3.73 -4.85
N ARG A 53 0.90 2.96 -4.89
CA ARG A 53 2.18 3.41 -5.44
C ARG A 53 2.08 3.83 -6.89
N ALA A 54 1.36 3.04 -7.70
CA ALA A 54 1.12 3.36 -9.11
C ALA A 54 0.35 4.68 -9.26
N LEU A 55 -0.74 4.86 -8.49
CA LEU A 55 -1.52 6.10 -8.50
C LEU A 55 -0.70 7.33 -8.08
N LEU A 56 0.02 7.24 -6.96
CA LEU A 56 0.86 8.34 -6.48
C LEU A 56 1.97 8.70 -7.46
N ARG A 57 2.52 7.71 -8.18
CA ARG A 57 3.51 7.97 -9.22
C ARG A 57 2.92 8.78 -10.37
N GLU A 58 1.73 8.40 -10.85
CA GLU A 58 1.06 9.12 -11.94
C GLU A 58 0.72 10.57 -11.54
N LEU A 59 0.13 10.75 -10.35
CA LEU A 59 -0.22 12.09 -9.84
C LEU A 59 1.01 13.00 -9.71
N ARG A 60 2.16 12.47 -9.27
CA ARG A 60 3.41 13.23 -9.22
C ARG A 60 3.93 13.63 -10.60
N THR A 61 3.71 12.80 -11.62
CA THR A 61 4.06 13.13 -13.00
C THR A 61 3.15 14.23 -13.54
N GLU A 62 1.86 14.21 -13.21
CA GLU A 62 0.93 15.30 -13.55
C GLU A 62 1.27 16.61 -12.82
N GLU A 63 1.69 16.58 -11.55
CA GLU A 63 2.11 17.78 -10.81
C GLU A 63 3.38 18.44 -11.38
N ALA A 64 4.25 17.67 -12.03
CA ALA A 64 5.53 18.14 -12.57
C ALA A 64 5.44 18.62 -14.04
N ALA A 65 4.32 18.36 -14.72
CA ALA A 65 4.04 18.73 -16.11
C ALA A 65 3.29 20.06 -16.20
#